data_AF-A0A8B6C9K3-F1
#
_entry.id   AF-A0A8B6C9K3-F1
#
_cell.length_a   1.000
_cell.length_b   1.000
_cell.length_c   1.000
_cell.angle_alpha   90.00
_cell.angle_beta   90.00
_cell.angle_gamma   90.00
#
_symmetry.space_group_name_H-M   'P 1'
#
loop_
_entity.id
_entity.type
_entity.pdbx_description
1 polymer ?
#
loop_
_entity_poly.entity_id
_entity_poly.type
_entity_poly.pdbx_seq_one_letter_code
_entity_poly.pdbx_strand_id
1 'polypeptide(L)'
;MDLWVMNLVICLIVAAATEITSNSATATLLMPIMAELAISLGQHPLYLMISTAVACSFAFMLPVATPPNAIVFSTGFIRIPDMASAGIAMNVIAILGLTLAINTWAIPIFGLDVIPSIFNTTGANATCP
;
A
#
# COMPACT_ATOMS: atom_id res chain seq x y z
N MET A 1 -2.90 14.50 -10.76
CA MET A 1 -2.76 14.46 -9.29
C MET A 1 -1.28 14.32 -8.99
N ASP A 2 -0.76 14.99 -7.96
CA ASP A 2 0.62 14.77 -7.55
C ASP A 2 0.81 13.33 -7.08
N LEU A 3 1.94 12.71 -7.46
CA LEU A 3 2.32 11.34 -7.11
C LEU A 3 2.17 11.03 -5.61
N TRP A 4 2.52 12.01 -4.79
CA TRP A 4 2.50 11.95 -3.34
C TRP A 4 1.08 11.79 -2.81
N VAL A 5 0.15 12.57 -3.35
CA VAL A 5 -1.27 12.54 -2.97
C VAL A 5 -1.89 11.21 -3.39
N MET A 6 -1.57 10.74 -4.59
CA MET A 6 -2.03 9.44 -5.09
C MET A 6 -1.58 8.30 -4.20
N ASN A 7 -0.29 8.26 -3.84
CA ASN A 7 0.27 7.25 -2.95
C ASN A 7 -0.43 7.24 -1.58
N LEU A 8 -0.69 8.42 -1.02
CA LEU A 8 -1.36 8.58 0.28
C LEU A 8 -2.79 8.03 0.23
N VAL A 9 -3.55 8.37 -0.82
CA VAL A 9 -4.92 7.86 -1.01
C VAL A 9 -4.94 6.34 -1.15
N ILE A 10 -4.03 5.77 -1.96
CA ILE A 10 -3.94 4.31 -2.13
C ILE A 10 -3.61 3.64 -0.80
N CYS A 11 -2.58 4.12 -0.09
CA CYS A 11 -2.19 3.55 1.21
C CYS A 11 -3.34 3.59 2.23
N LEU A 12 -4.12 4.67 2.25
CA LEU A 12 -5.27 4.81 3.15
C LEU A 12 -6.38 3.82 2.82
N ILE A 13 -6.72 3.65 1.54
CA ILE A 13 -7.72 2.68 1.09
C ILE A 13 -7.26 1.25 1.41
N VAL A 14 -6.00 0.94 1.13
CA VAL A 14 -5.42 -0.39 1.34
C VAL A 14 -5.34 -0.72 2.83
N ALA A 15 -4.84 0.19 3.66
CA ALA A 15 -4.78 0.01 5.11
C ALA A 15 -6.19 -0.28 5.68
N ALA A 16 -7.20 0.51 5.28
CA ALA A 16 -8.58 0.28 5.71
C ALA A 16 -9.15 -1.08 5.23
N ALA A 17 -8.86 -1.49 3.99
CA ALA A 17 -9.31 -2.77 3.45
C ALA A 17 -8.63 -3.98 4.14
N THR A 18 -7.37 -3.80 4.53
CA THR A 18 -6.55 -4.78 5.24
C THR A 18 -6.98 -4.98 6.71
N GLU A 19 -7.69 -4.03 7.33
CA GLU A 19 -8.23 -4.23 8.68
C GLU A 19 -9.30 -5.35 8.73
N ILE A 20 -10.00 -5.58 7.62
CA ILE A 20 -11.11 -6.56 7.53
C ILE A 20 -10.63 -7.88 6.88
N THR A 21 -9.46 -7.86 6.23
CA THR A 21 -8.99 -8.93 5.34
C THR A 21 -7.54 -9.30 5.66
N SER A 22 -7.18 -10.57 5.64
CA SER A 22 -5.80 -11.02 5.91
C SER A 22 -4.77 -10.26 5.06
N ASN A 23 -3.76 -9.66 5.69
CA ASN A 23 -2.71 -8.84 5.07
C ASN A 23 -2.03 -9.49 3.85
N SER A 24 -1.81 -10.81 3.91
CA SER A 24 -1.18 -11.55 2.81
C SER A 24 -2.15 -11.80 1.64
N ALA A 25 -3.45 -11.95 1.94
CA ALA A 25 -4.49 -12.09 0.92
C ALA A 25 -4.72 -10.76 0.19
N THR A 26 -4.78 -9.64 0.93
CA THR A 26 -4.90 -8.31 0.31
C THR A 26 -3.69 -7.99 -0.56
N ALA A 27 -2.47 -8.27 -0.08
CA ALA A 27 -1.26 -8.03 -0.87
C ALA A 27 -1.27 -8.81 -2.20
N THR A 28 -1.65 -10.09 -2.17
CA THR A 28 -1.68 -10.92 -3.39
C THR A 28 -2.75 -10.46 -4.38
N LEU A 29 -3.89 -9.97 -3.89
CA LEU A 29 -4.98 -9.44 -4.74
C LEU A 29 -4.65 -8.06 -5.30
N LEU A 30 -4.06 -7.18 -4.50
CA LEU A 30 -3.81 -5.78 -4.88
C LEU A 30 -2.54 -5.62 -5.72
N MET A 31 -1.55 -6.49 -5.57
CA MET A 31 -0.29 -6.41 -6.32
C MET A 31 -0.47 -6.32 -7.85
N PRO A 32 -1.27 -7.19 -8.52
CA PRO A 32 -1.51 -7.06 -9.96
C PRO A 32 -2.32 -5.80 -10.31
N ILE A 33 -3.27 -5.40 -9.46
CA ILE A 33 -4.10 -4.19 -9.68
C ILE A 33 -3.21 -2.94 -9.67
N MET A 34 -2.28 -2.85 -8.73
CA MET A 34 -1.36 -1.71 -8.61
C MET A 34 -0.33 -1.66 -9.74
N ALA A 35 0.08 -2.83 -10.26
CA ALA A 35 0.94 -2.90 -11.44
C ALA A 35 0.24 -2.32 -12.68
N GLU A 36 -1.00 -2.74 -12.96
CA GLU A 36 -1.81 -2.22 -14.07
C GLU A 36 -2.15 -0.73 -13.93
N LEU A 37 -2.46 -0.29 -12.71
CA LEU A 37 -2.69 1.13 -12.41
C LEU A 37 -1.44 1.98 -12.69
N ALA A 38 -0.26 1.52 -12.27
CA ALA A 38 0.99 2.23 -12.53
C ALA A 38 1.30 2.34 -14.02
N ILE A 39 1.10 1.25 -14.78
CA ILE A 39 1.27 1.23 -16.23
C ILE A 39 0.33 2.23 -16.90
N SER A 40 -0.95 2.24 -16.49
CA SER A 40 -1.95 3.18 -17.01
C SER A 40 -1.63 4.64 -16.71
N LEU A 41 -0.90 4.90 -15.62
CA LEU A 41 -0.44 6.23 -15.20
C LEU A 41 0.91 6.62 -15.82
N GLY A 42 1.57 5.73 -16.57
CA GLY A 42 2.92 5.96 -17.08
C GLY A 42 3.99 6.02 -15.98
N GLN A 43 3.70 5.44 -14.81
CA GLN A 43 4.61 5.38 -13.67
C GLN A 43 5.31 4.03 -13.60
N HIS A 44 6.48 3.98 -12.95
CA HIS A 44 7.15 2.71 -12.71
C HIS A 44 6.31 1.83 -11.75
N PRO A 45 5.90 0.60 -12.14
CA PRO A 45 4.98 -0.24 -11.36
C PRO A 45 5.47 -0.57 -9.95
N LEU A 46 6.79 -0.71 -9.81
CA LEU A 46 7.44 -0.95 -8.52
C LEU A 46 7.14 0.16 -7.48
N TYR A 47 6.89 1.41 -7.90
CA TYR A 47 6.53 2.50 -6.99
C TYR A 47 5.20 2.25 -6.25
N LEU A 48 4.15 1.86 -6.99
CA LEU A 48 2.83 1.58 -6.42
C LEU A 48 2.79 0.21 -5.75
N MET A 49 3.57 -0.77 -6.23
CA MET A 49 3.63 -2.09 -5.63
C MET A 49 4.31 -2.06 -4.25
N ILE A 50 5.43 -1.34 -4.08
CA ILE A 50 6.12 -1.24 -2.79
C ILE A 50 5.25 -0.52 -1.76
N SER A 51 4.66 0.61 -2.13
CA SER A 51 3.78 1.36 -1.23
C SER A 51 2.60 0.51 -0.76
N THR A 52 1.95 -0.17 -1.68
CA THR A 52 0.83 -1.08 -1.38
C THR A 52 1.27 -2.24 -0.48
N ALA A 53 2.41 -2.88 -0.77
CA ALA A 53 2.90 -3.99 0.03
C ALA A 53 3.20 -3.59 1.48
N VAL A 54 3.80 -2.41 1.68
CA VAL A 54 4.06 -1.87 3.02
C VAL A 54 2.76 -1.43 3.69
N ALA A 55 1.84 -0.80 2.96
CA ALA A 55 0.52 -0.43 3.48
C ALA A 55 -0.32 -1.63 3.93
N CYS A 56 -0.27 -2.76 3.21
CA CYS A 56 -0.89 -4.02 3.62
C CYS A 56 -0.33 -4.58 4.93
N SER A 57 0.83 -4.11 5.41
CA SER A 57 1.37 -4.53 6.70
C SER A 57 0.84 -3.70 7.87
N PHE A 58 0.17 -2.57 7.60
CA PHE A 58 -0.36 -1.66 8.62
C PHE A 58 -1.81 -2.00 8.98
N ALA A 59 -1.98 -3.09 9.74
CA ALA A 59 -3.27 -3.57 10.21
C ALA A 59 -3.31 -3.54 11.75
N PHE A 60 -3.69 -2.40 12.32
CA PHE A 60 -3.59 -2.12 13.76
C PHE A 60 -4.94 -1.83 14.44
N MET A 61 -6.01 -1.63 13.67
CA MET A 61 -7.31 -1.11 14.14
C MET A 61 -8.25 -2.19 14.65
N LEU A 62 -8.20 -3.41 14.10
CA LEU A 62 -9.08 -4.51 14.50
C LEU A 62 -8.33 -5.69 15.15
N PRO A 63 -8.90 -6.32 16.19
CA PRO A 63 -8.30 -7.50 16.84
C PRO A 63 -8.29 -8.72 15.91
N VAL A 64 -9.13 -8.74 14.88
CA VAL A 64 -9.27 -9.87 13.95
C VAL A 64 -8.18 -9.90 12.86
N ALA A 65 -7.53 -8.76 12.60
CA ALA A 65 -6.66 -8.58 11.44
C ALA A 65 -5.32 -9.31 11.58
N THR A 66 -4.76 -9.37 12.79
CA THR A 66 -3.44 -9.95 13.04
C THR A 66 -3.39 -10.75 14.35
N PRO A 67 -2.73 -11.94 14.37
CA PRO A 67 -2.57 -12.77 15.57
C PRO A 67 -2.08 -12.02 16.82
N PRO A 68 -1.10 -11.11 16.77
CA PRO A 68 -0.67 -10.35 17.96
C PRO A 68 -1.79 -9.48 18.54
N ASN A 69 -2.59 -8.81 17.71
CA ASN A 69 -3.70 -7.97 18.17
C ASN A 69 -4.80 -8.82 18.81
N ALA A 70 -5.07 -10.01 18.26
CA ALA A 70 -5.99 -10.99 18.85
C ALA A 70 -5.51 -11.52 20.22
N ILE A 71 -4.22 -11.77 20.38
CA ILE A 71 -3.61 -12.24 21.64
C ILE A 71 -3.77 -11.19 22.75
N VAL A 72 -3.54 -9.91 22.44
CA VAL A 72 -3.70 -8.83 23.42
C VAL A 72 -5.18 -8.63 23.78
N PHE A 73 -6.10 -8.73 22.81
CA PHE A 73 -7.53 -8.67 23.07
C PHE A 73 -8.03 -9.83 23.97
N SER A 74 -7.47 -11.03 23.79
CA SER A 74 -7.76 -12.23 24.60
C SER A 74 -7.43 -12.07 26.10
N THR A 75 -6.60 -11.08 26.47
CA THR A 75 -6.28 -10.81 27.89
C THR A 75 -7.46 -10.30 28.71
N GLY A 76 -8.55 -9.85 28.06
CA GLY A 76 -9.78 -9.39 28.72
C GLY A 76 -9.73 -7.96 29.28
N PHE A 77 -8.57 -7.29 29.21
CA PHE A 77 -8.37 -5.93 29.73
C PHE A 77 -8.68 -4.81 28.73
N ILE A 78 -8.83 -5.12 27.43
CA ILE A 78 -8.95 -4.10 26.37
C ILE A 78 -10.30 -4.24 25.65
N ARG A 79 -10.99 -3.10 25.46
CA ARG A 79 -12.25 -3.05 24.70
C ARG A 79 -11.98 -2.72 23.23
N ILE A 80 -12.88 -3.18 22.34
CA ILE A 80 -12.81 -2.92 20.89
C ILE A 80 -12.61 -1.43 20.54
N PRO A 81 -13.33 -0.45 21.14
CA PRO A 81 -13.12 0.97 20.82
C PRO A 81 -11.74 1.50 21.25
N ASP A 82 -11.13 0.95 22.30
CA ASP A 82 -9.80 1.36 22.76
C ASP A 82 -8.72 0.91 21.77
N MET A 83 -8.85 -0.31 21.22
CA MET A 83 -7.99 -0.79 20.13
C MET A 83 -8.19 -0.01 18.84
N ALA A 84 -9.44 0.29 18.47
CA ALA A 84 -9.72 1.03 17.24
C ALA A 84 -9.13 2.45 17.28
N SER A 85 -9.25 3.15 18.40
CA SER A 85 -8.67 4.49 18.59
C SER A 85 -7.14 4.47 18.52
N ALA A 86 -6.49 3.51 19.20
CA ALA A 86 -5.05 3.33 19.14
C ALA A 86 -4.56 2.93 17.73
N GLY A 87 -5.31 2.09 17.03
CA GLY A 87 -4.99 1.65 15.67
C GLY A 87 -5.11 2.77 14.64
N ILE A 88 -6.10 3.65 14.75
CA ILE A 88 -6.21 4.84 13.89
C ILE A 88 -4.96 5.71 14.04
N ALA A 89 -4.51 5.98 15.28
CA ALA A 89 -3.30 6.76 15.53
C ALA A 89 -2.07 6.12 14.88
N MET A 90 -1.91 4.79 15.01
CA MET A 90 -0.80 4.06 14.38
C MET A 90 -0.88 4.05 12.85
N ASN A 91 -2.07 3.87 12.27
CA ASN A 91 -2.27 3.90 10.82
C ASN A 91 -1.89 5.28 10.24
N VAL A 92 -2.25 6.37 10.92
CA VAL A 92 -1.85 7.73 10.49
C VAL A 92 -0.33 7.90 10.52
N ILE A 93 0.33 7.49 11.60
CA ILE A 93 1.79 7.58 11.72
C ILE A 93 2.48 6.72 10.65
N ALA A 94 1.96 5.52 10.41
CA ALA A 94 2.51 4.59 9.43
C ALA A 94 2.36 5.10 7.98
N ILE A 95 1.20 5.66 7.62
CA ILE A 95 0.96 6.26 6.30
C ILE A 95 1.85 7.48 6.08
N LEU A 96 2.00 8.34 7.09
CA LEU A 96 2.89 9.50 7.02
C LEU A 96 4.35 9.06 6.86
N GLY A 97 4.80 8.11 7.69
CA GLY A 97 6.14 7.53 7.61
C GLY A 97 6.42 6.89 6.26
N LEU A 98 5.47 6.13 5.72
CA LEU A 98 5.58 5.51 4.40
C LEU A 98 5.67 6.55 3.28
N THR A 99 4.84 7.60 3.34
CA THR A 99 4.87 8.68 2.35
C THR A 99 6.20 9.42 2.36
N LEU A 100 6.76 9.68 3.55
CA LEU A 100 8.09 10.28 3.71
C LEU A 100 9.20 9.35 3.21
N ALA A 101 9.14 8.06 3.56
CA ALA A 101 10.13 7.07 3.19
C ALA A 101 10.18 6.85 1.67
N ILE A 102 9.03 6.81 1.01
CA ILE A 102 8.96 6.69 -0.45
C ILE A 102 9.59 7.90 -1.12
N ASN A 103 9.36 9.10 -0.58
CA ASN A 103 9.91 10.31 -1.18
C ASN A 103 11.38 10.58 -0.87
N THR A 104 11.86 10.09 0.27
CA THR A 104 13.25 10.32 0.67
C THR A 104 14.16 9.19 0.21
N TRP A 105 13.70 7.94 0.30
CA TRP A 105 14.55 6.75 0.11
C TRP A 105 14.18 5.93 -1.13
N ALA A 106 12.91 5.79 -1.50
CA ALA A 106 12.56 4.90 -2.61
C ALA A 106 13.08 5.41 -3.96
N ILE A 107 13.03 6.73 -4.21
CA ILE A 107 13.53 7.35 -5.44
C ILE A 107 15.03 7.08 -5.65
N PRO A 108 15.94 7.37 -4.69
CA PRO A 108 17.37 7.11 -4.87
C PRO A 108 17.76 5.62 -4.76
N ILE A 109 17.04 4.80 -3.99
CA ILE A 109 17.39 3.37 -3.80
C ILE A 109 16.96 2.52 -4.99
N PHE A 110 15.77 2.76 -5.55
CA PHE A 110 15.22 1.94 -6.62
C PHE A 110 15.45 2.51 -8.03
N GLY A 111 16.04 3.70 -8.16
CA GLY A 111 16.34 4.29 -9.47
C GLY A 111 15.09 4.47 -10.33
N LEU A 112 14.01 4.96 -9.71
CA LEU A 112 12.68 5.10 -10.32
C LEU A 112 12.59 6.14 -11.45
N ASP A 113 13.70 6.81 -11.78
CA ASP A 113 13.83 7.75 -12.89
C ASP A 113 13.77 7.08 -14.28
N VAL A 114 13.92 5.76 -14.37
CA VAL A 114 13.99 5.04 -15.65
C VAL A 114 12.82 4.07 -15.79
N ILE A 115 11.80 4.48 -16.55
CA ILE A 115 10.73 3.56 -16.99
C ILE A 115 11.36 2.54 -17.94
N PRO A 116 11.28 1.22 -17.68
CA PRO A 116 11.77 0.23 -18.62
C PRO A 116 10.96 0.32 -19.92
N SER A 117 11.66 0.37 -21.05
CA SER A 117 11.13 0.63 -22.39
C SER A 117 10.04 -0.33 -22.88
N ILE A 118 9.85 -1.46 -22.19
CA ILE A 118 8.74 -2.41 -22.38
C ILE A 118 7.36 -1.78 -22.10
N PHE A 119 7.28 -0.77 -21.23
CA PHE A 119 6.05 0.00 -20.99
C PHE A 119 5.98 1.30 -21.79
N ASN A 120 7.03 1.64 -22.55
CA ASN A 120 7.03 2.78 -23.46
C ASN A 120 6.39 2.38 -24.80
N THR A 121 5.14 1.93 -24.77
CA THR A 121 4.34 1.64 -25.97
C THR A 121 3.74 2.93 -26.54
N THR A 122 4.56 3.97 -26.65
CA THR A 122 4.27 5.15 -27.50
C THR A 122 4.93 4.94 -28.86
N GLY A 123 4.56 3.83 -29.49
CA GLY A 123 4.98 3.43 -30.82
C GLY A 123 3.85 2.63 -31.42
N ALA A 124 2.97 3.33 -32.12
CA ALA A 124 1.91 2.77 -32.92
C ALA A 124 2.46 1.77 -33.96
N ASN A 125 2.43 0.47 -33.62
CA ASN A 125 2.27 -0.59 -34.61
C ASN A 125 1.23 -1.57 -34.09
N ALA A 126 -0.01 -1.07 -34.05
CA ALA A 126 -1.18 -1.88 -34.33
C ALA A 126 -1.09 -2.35 -35.79
N THR A 127 -0.29 -3.37 -36.04
CA THR A 127 -0.42 -4.17 -37.26
C THR A 127 -0.44 -5.64 -36.85
N CYS A 128 -1.68 -6.13 -36.82
CA CYS A 128 -2.08 -7.52 -37.03
C CYS A 128 -1.19 -8.21 -38.08
N PRO A 129 -0.94 -9.51 -37.90
CA PRO A 129 -1.35 -10.47 -38.91
C PRO A 129 -2.45 -11.40 -38.41
#